data_AF-A0A538SHH7-F1
#
_entry.id   AF-A0A538SHH7-F1
#
_cell.length_a   1.000
_cell.length_b   1.000
_cell.length_c   1.000
_cell.angle_alpha   90.00
_cell.angle_beta   90.00
_cell.angle_gamma   90.00
#
_symmetry.space_group_name_H-M   'P 1'
#
loop_
_entity.id
_entity.type
_entity.pdbx_description
1 polymer ?
#
loop_
_entity_poly.entity_id
_entity_poly.type
_entity_poly.pdbx_seq_one_letter_code
_entity_poly.pdbx_strand_id
1 'polypeptide(L)'
;MRPTLRCLALGSLLLLALAAPAAAQYMRMTTDNPTDPTRLRASGTTIVTIFLDTDHDRNGTLQSCNSHTSAYCGGTGTTPQPLDMFSYTLALKAVGGTVTWGSFTPTDASYTETSPPLQSNTEVEINRTRPPGTFTPPGLATLGSITVTPVTGAPRIDVQIGAS
;
A
#
# COMPACT_ATOMS: atom_id res chain seq x y z
N MET A 1 18.60 -24.74 35.63
CA MET A 1 17.72 -24.31 34.51
C MET A 1 17.20 -22.86 34.65
N ARG A 2 17.99 -21.89 35.14
CA ARG A 2 17.55 -20.49 35.36
C ARG A 2 18.25 -19.36 34.57
N PRO A 3 19.45 -19.52 33.98
CA PRO A 3 20.11 -18.40 33.29
C PRO A 3 19.66 -18.23 31.82
N THR A 4 19.31 -19.32 31.12
CA THR A 4 18.87 -19.28 29.71
C THR A 4 17.54 -18.56 29.50
N LEU A 5 16.60 -18.72 30.43
CA LEU A 5 15.30 -18.01 30.38
C LEU A 5 15.45 -16.49 30.57
N ARG A 6 16.44 -16.06 31.35
CA ARG A 6 16.71 -14.64 31.63
C ARG A 6 17.39 -13.94 30.45
N CYS A 7 18.32 -14.61 29.77
CA CYS A 7 18.95 -14.06 28.56
C CYS A 7 17.95 -13.93 27.40
N LEU A 8 17.03 -14.90 27.24
CA LEU A 8 15.97 -14.84 26.23
C LEU A 8 14.98 -13.70 26.50
N ALA A 9 14.57 -13.49 27.75
CA ALA A 9 13.67 -12.39 28.10
C ALA A 9 14.31 -11.00 27.88
N LEU A 10 15.60 -10.84 28.21
CA LEU A 10 16.33 -9.59 27.98
C LEU A 10 16.53 -9.32 26.48
N GLY A 11 16.82 -10.35 25.69
CA GLY A 11 16.96 -10.24 24.24
C GLY A 11 15.67 -9.83 23.55
N SER A 12 14.52 -10.40 23.95
CA SER A 12 13.21 -10.02 23.41
C SER A 12 12.81 -8.58 23.75
N LEU A 13 13.10 -8.11 24.98
CA LEU A 13 12.85 -6.71 25.35
C LEU A 13 13.69 -5.72 24.54
N LEU A 14 14.95 -6.09 24.25
CA LEU A 14 15.84 -5.24 23.46
C LEU A 14 15.41 -5.16 21.99
N LEU A 15 14.89 -6.25 21.43
CA LEU A 15 14.37 -6.30 20.06
C LEU A 15 13.07 -5.49 19.91
N LEU A 16 12.20 -5.49 20.92
CA LEU A 16 10.99 -4.64 20.96
C LEU A 16 11.34 -3.15 21.04
N ALA A 17 12.44 -2.79 21.70
CA ALA A 17 12.92 -1.40 21.79
C ALA A 17 13.56 -0.87 20.50
N LEU A 18 13.97 -1.75 19.59
CA LEU A 18 14.58 -1.42 18.29
C LEU A 18 13.58 -1.44 17.12
N ALA A 19 12.33 -1.81 17.37
CA ALA A 19 11.27 -1.71 16.38
C ALA A 19 10.89 -0.23 16.19
N ALA A 20 11.60 0.46 15.30
CA ALA A 20 11.24 1.81 14.90
C ALA A 20 9.81 1.79 14.31
N PRO A 21 8.94 2.75 14.69
CA PRO A 21 7.64 2.88 14.05
C PRO A 21 7.87 3.13 12.55
N ALA A 22 7.15 2.38 11.72
CA ALA A 22 7.16 2.64 10.28
C ALA A 22 6.47 3.98 10.02
N ALA A 23 7.29 5.01 9.83
CA ALA A 23 6.93 6.37 9.44
C ALA A 23 6.55 6.40 7.95
N ALA A 24 5.48 5.69 7.60
CA ALA A 24 4.97 5.61 6.24
C ALA A 24 3.44 5.71 6.24
N GLN A 25 2.91 6.36 5.21
CA GLN A 25 1.49 6.44 4.93
C GLN A 25 0.87 5.05 4.86
N TYR A 26 -0.33 4.92 5.41
CA TYR A 26 -0.98 3.62 5.53
C TYR A 26 -1.71 3.22 4.25
N MET A 27 -1.21 2.17 3.60
CA MET A 27 -1.91 1.49 2.50
C MET A 27 -2.42 0.12 2.99
N ARG A 28 -3.65 -0.22 2.63
CA ARG A 28 -4.21 -1.57 2.86
C ARG A 28 -4.85 -2.13 1.62
N MET A 29 -4.83 -3.46 1.52
CA MET A 29 -5.56 -4.20 0.51
C MET A 29 -6.52 -5.17 1.20
N THR A 30 -7.73 -5.27 0.67
CA THR A 30 -8.71 -6.29 1.08
C THR A 30 -9.18 -7.04 -0.15
N THR A 31 -9.73 -8.23 0.04
CA THR A 31 -10.27 -9.06 -1.03
C THR A 31 -11.76 -9.31 -0.83
N ASP A 32 -12.44 -9.66 -1.91
CA ASP A 32 -13.82 -10.15 -1.88
C ASP A 32 -13.92 -11.64 -1.46
N ASN A 33 -12.83 -12.24 -0.98
CA ASN A 33 -12.84 -13.62 -0.55
C ASN A 33 -13.71 -13.76 0.72
N PRO A 34 -14.83 -14.52 0.65
CA PRO A 34 -15.80 -14.58 1.75
C PRO A 34 -15.28 -15.32 2.98
N THR A 35 -14.24 -16.15 2.85
CA THR A 35 -13.68 -16.91 3.97
C THR A 35 -12.58 -16.13 4.71
N ASP A 36 -11.84 -15.29 4.00
CA ASP A 36 -10.78 -14.45 4.56
C ASP A 36 -10.53 -13.24 3.63
N PRO A 37 -10.98 -12.02 3.99
CA PRO A 37 -10.82 -10.82 3.17
C PRO A 37 -9.38 -10.31 3.11
N THR A 38 -8.41 -11.01 3.72
CA THR A 38 -6.98 -10.70 3.63
C THR A 38 -6.24 -11.62 2.66
N ARG A 39 -6.95 -12.58 2.04
CA ARG A 39 -6.35 -13.59 1.16
C ARG A 39 -6.99 -13.63 -0.21
N LEU A 40 -6.17 -13.96 -1.22
CA LEU A 40 -6.70 -14.40 -2.51
C LEU A 40 -7.44 -15.73 -2.35
N ARG A 41 -8.43 -15.96 -3.22
CA ARG A 41 -9.04 -17.28 -3.37
C ARG A 41 -8.00 -18.25 -3.94
N ALA A 42 -8.06 -19.51 -3.55
CA ALA A 42 -7.14 -20.54 -4.06
C ALA A 42 -7.32 -20.82 -5.55
N SER A 43 -8.51 -20.55 -6.09
CA SER A 43 -8.83 -20.65 -7.51
C SER A 43 -9.88 -19.61 -7.90
N GLY A 44 -9.98 -19.35 -9.20
CA GLY A 44 -10.88 -18.34 -9.75
C GLY A 44 -10.40 -16.91 -9.52
N THR A 45 -11.24 -15.96 -9.90
CA THR A 45 -10.94 -14.53 -9.80
C THR A 45 -11.19 -14.04 -8.38
N THR A 46 -10.30 -13.20 -7.86
CA THR A 46 -10.47 -12.43 -6.63
C THR A 46 -10.49 -10.94 -6.97
N ILE A 47 -11.41 -10.17 -6.41
CA ILE A 47 -11.39 -8.70 -6.48
C ILE A 47 -10.55 -8.20 -5.31
N VAL A 48 -9.49 -7.46 -5.60
CA VAL A 48 -8.64 -6.79 -4.63
C VAL A 48 -9.00 -5.31 -4.60
N THR A 49 -9.37 -4.79 -3.44
CA THR A 49 -9.69 -3.38 -3.22
C THR A 49 -8.54 -2.71 -2.46
N ILE A 50 -8.12 -1.54 -2.94
CA ILE A 50 -6.93 -0.83 -2.46
C ILE A 50 -7.37 0.47 -1.77
N PHE A 51 -6.85 0.69 -0.58
CA PHE A 51 -7.11 1.90 0.22
C PHE A 51 -5.80 2.58 0.57
N LEU A 52 -5.83 3.90 0.63
CA LEU A 52 -4.72 4.74 1.06
C LEU A 52 -5.25 5.74 2.09
N ASP A 53 -4.57 5.85 3.21
CA ASP A 53 -4.76 6.91 4.19
C ASP A 53 -3.63 7.92 4.03
N THR A 54 -3.97 9.12 3.57
CA THR A 54 -2.95 10.14 3.26
C THR A 54 -2.57 10.99 4.46
N ASP A 55 -3.42 11.08 5.49
CA ASP A 55 -3.21 11.95 6.64
C ASP A 55 -2.89 11.18 7.93
N HIS A 56 -2.73 9.86 7.87
CA HIS A 56 -2.20 9.05 8.97
C HIS A 56 -1.05 8.13 8.55
N ASP A 57 -0.05 8.06 9.42
CA ASP A 57 0.92 6.97 9.41
C ASP A 57 0.26 5.68 9.92
N ARG A 58 0.91 4.53 9.69
CA ARG A 58 0.45 3.23 10.22
C ARG A 58 0.25 3.20 11.74
N ASN A 59 0.97 4.03 12.50
CA ASN A 59 0.83 4.14 13.95
C ASN A 59 -0.35 5.04 14.39
N GLY A 60 -1.12 5.58 13.43
CA GLY A 60 -2.24 6.48 13.68
C GLY A 60 -1.85 7.92 13.98
N THR A 61 -0.57 8.29 13.80
CA THR A 61 -0.15 9.69 13.96
C THR A 61 -0.51 10.49 12.73
N LEU A 62 -1.08 11.68 12.96
CA LEU A 62 -1.47 12.60 11.90
C LEU A 62 -0.26 13.08 11.11
N GLN A 63 -0.39 13.06 9.79
CA GLN A 63 0.60 13.50 8.84
C GLN A 63 0.13 14.74 8.09
N SER A 64 1.09 15.59 7.76
CA SER A 64 0.93 16.76 6.91
C SER A 64 2.11 16.85 5.95
N CYS A 65 2.06 17.70 4.94
CA CYS A 65 3.25 17.98 4.16
C CYS A 65 4.41 18.39 5.09
N ASN A 66 5.58 17.80 4.89
CA ASN A 66 6.81 18.01 5.68
C ASN A 66 6.75 17.52 7.14
N SER A 67 5.74 16.73 7.52
CA SER A 67 5.67 16.07 8.85
C SER A 67 6.81 15.07 9.09
N HIS A 68 7.28 14.42 8.02
CA HIS A 68 8.47 13.57 8.03
C HIS A 68 9.74 14.41 7.78
N THR A 69 10.46 14.76 8.84
CA THR A 69 11.73 15.52 8.80
C THR A 69 12.94 14.66 8.39
N SER A 70 12.73 13.59 7.61
CA SER A 70 13.84 12.78 7.12
C SER A 70 14.79 13.64 6.27
N ALA A 71 16.10 13.41 6.41
CA ALA A 71 17.15 14.13 5.68
C ALA A 71 16.99 14.09 4.15
N TYR A 72 16.11 13.23 3.63
CA TYR A 72 15.86 13.03 2.20
C TYR A 72 14.51 13.57 1.72
N CYS A 73 13.66 14.10 2.61
CA CYS A 73 12.32 14.57 2.24
C CYS A 73 12.24 16.07 1.92
N GLY A 74 13.34 16.82 2.04
CA GLY A 74 13.52 18.17 1.46
C GLY A 74 12.51 19.26 1.85
N GLY A 75 11.58 18.97 2.75
CA GLY A 75 10.48 19.84 3.11
C GLY A 75 10.93 21.04 3.92
N THR A 76 11.06 22.20 3.29
CA THR A 76 11.46 23.46 3.95
C THR A 76 10.29 24.23 4.57
N GLY A 77 9.06 23.72 4.47
CA GLY A 77 7.86 24.40 4.95
C GLY A 77 7.61 24.13 6.44
N THR A 78 7.60 25.19 7.26
CA THR A 78 7.30 25.14 8.70
C THR A 78 5.80 25.08 9.01
N THR A 79 4.94 25.28 8.00
CA THR A 79 3.48 25.26 8.15
C THR A 79 2.95 23.92 7.68
N PRO A 80 2.27 23.13 8.54
CA PRO A 80 1.57 21.92 8.14
C PRO A 80 0.63 22.23 6.96
N GLN A 81 0.74 21.47 5.87
CA GLN A 81 -0.23 21.53 4.76
C GLN A 81 -0.99 20.20 4.65
N PRO A 82 -2.25 20.22 4.22
CA PRO A 82 -3.02 19.00 3.97
C PRO A 82 -2.33 18.09 2.94
N LEU A 83 -2.38 16.77 3.15
CA LEU A 83 -1.88 15.77 2.20
C LEU A 83 -2.98 15.41 1.19
N ASP A 84 -3.34 16.40 0.38
CA ASP A 84 -4.28 16.26 -0.73
C ASP A 84 -3.70 15.36 -1.84
N MET A 85 -4.55 14.55 -2.46
CA MET A 85 -4.15 13.64 -3.55
C MET A 85 -4.70 14.13 -4.90
N PHE A 86 -3.82 14.27 -5.89
CA PHE A 86 -4.18 14.61 -7.27
C PHE A 86 -3.81 13.53 -8.29
N SER A 87 -2.87 12.65 -7.94
CA SER A 87 -2.44 11.52 -8.76
C SER A 87 -1.90 10.39 -7.89
N TYR A 88 -1.89 9.18 -8.42
CA TYR A 88 -1.24 8.04 -7.79
C TYR A 88 -0.70 7.05 -8.83
N THR A 89 0.38 6.38 -8.44
CA THR A 89 0.93 5.20 -9.12
C THR A 89 0.83 4.03 -8.18
N LEU A 90 0.21 2.94 -8.62
CA LEU A 90 0.15 1.67 -7.89
C LEU A 90 1.03 0.66 -8.59
N ALA A 91 2.09 0.21 -7.93
CA ALA A 91 2.93 -0.89 -8.38
C ALA A 91 2.70 -2.10 -7.48
N LEU A 92 2.17 -3.18 -8.05
CA LEU A 92 1.81 -4.40 -7.34
C LEU A 92 2.59 -5.58 -7.89
N LYS A 93 3.00 -6.49 -6.99
CA LYS A 93 3.77 -7.68 -7.33
C LYS A 93 3.13 -8.94 -6.78
N ALA A 94 2.96 -9.94 -7.63
CA ALA A 94 2.62 -11.30 -7.26
C ALA A 94 3.89 -12.05 -6.81
N VAL A 95 3.87 -12.62 -5.61
CA VAL A 95 5.00 -13.35 -5.03
C VAL A 95 4.58 -14.77 -4.66
N GLY A 96 5.41 -15.76 -4.98
CA GLY A 96 5.12 -17.18 -4.70
C GLY A 96 4.22 -17.85 -5.73
N GLY A 97 4.04 -17.22 -6.90
CA GLY A 97 3.21 -17.69 -7.99
C GLY A 97 3.08 -16.64 -9.09
N THR A 98 2.25 -16.93 -10.08
CA THR A 98 1.89 -15.99 -11.14
C THR A 98 0.40 -15.74 -11.15
N VAL A 99 -0.01 -14.59 -11.66
CA VAL A 99 -1.41 -14.19 -11.77
C VAL A 99 -1.71 -13.67 -13.18
N THR A 100 -2.99 -13.64 -13.51
CA THR A 100 -3.53 -12.76 -14.54
C THR A 100 -4.15 -11.56 -13.86
N TRP A 101 -3.68 -10.37 -14.20
CA TRP A 101 -4.27 -9.10 -13.80
C TRP A 101 -5.44 -8.76 -14.71
N GLY A 102 -6.56 -8.32 -14.13
CA GLY A 102 -7.64 -7.69 -14.89
C GLY A 102 -7.57 -6.18 -14.84
N SER A 103 -8.61 -5.52 -15.36
CA SER A 103 -8.67 -4.06 -15.41
C SER A 103 -8.83 -3.43 -14.03
N PHE A 104 -8.05 -2.39 -13.76
CA PHE A 104 -8.25 -1.56 -12.58
C PHE A 104 -9.43 -0.60 -12.77
N THR A 105 -10.34 -0.60 -11.80
CA THR A 105 -11.50 0.31 -11.74
C THR A 105 -11.29 1.31 -10.61
N PRO A 106 -11.06 2.61 -10.91
CA PRO A 106 -10.96 3.61 -9.87
C PRO A 106 -12.30 3.81 -9.17
N THR A 107 -12.30 4.10 -7.86
CA THR A 107 -13.54 4.39 -7.12
C THR A 107 -14.11 5.77 -7.47
N ASP A 108 -13.24 6.78 -7.64
CA ASP A 108 -13.60 8.10 -8.15
C ASP A 108 -13.31 8.16 -9.65
N ALA A 109 -14.36 8.37 -10.46
CA ALA A 109 -14.27 8.45 -11.91
C ALA A 109 -13.44 9.65 -12.41
N SER A 110 -13.14 10.62 -11.55
CA SER A 110 -12.23 11.72 -11.86
C SER A 110 -10.79 11.25 -12.08
N TYR A 111 -10.40 10.09 -11.53
CA TYR A 111 -9.07 9.52 -11.73
C TYR A 111 -9.00 8.77 -13.07
N THR A 112 -8.55 9.47 -14.09
CA THR A 112 -8.35 8.91 -15.43
C THR A 112 -6.95 8.34 -15.57
N GLU A 113 -6.83 7.40 -16.50
CA GLU A 113 -5.56 6.78 -16.84
C GLU A 113 -4.66 7.76 -17.60
N THR A 114 -3.41 7.88 -17.15
CA THR A 114 -2.40 8.72 -17.84
C THR A 114 -1.64 7.94 -18.90
N SER A 115 -1.59 6.62 -18.77
CA SER A 115 -0.91 5.69 -19.68
C SER A 115 -1.45 4.27 -19.48
N PRO A 116 -1.43 3.42 -20.53
CA PRO A 116 -1.72 1.99 -20.40
C PRO A 116 -0.98 1.35 -19.23
N PRO A 117 -1.62 0.46 -18.45
CA PRO A 117 -0.93 -0.26 -17.39
C PRO A 117 0.22 -1.10 -17.96
N LEU A 118 1.39 -1.00 -17.33
CA LEU A 118 2.50 -1.90 -17.61
C LEU A 118 2.28 -3.16 -16.80
N GLN A 119 2.25 -4.34 -17.43
CA GLN A 119 1.95 -5.57 -16.71
C GLN A 119 2.68 -6.79 -17.28
N SER A 120 3.05 -7.68 -16.37
CA SER A 120 3.50 -9.05 -16.61
C SER A 120 2.63 -10.01 -15.79
N ASN A 121 2.94 -11.31 -15.81
CA ASN A 121 2.24 -12.28 -14.96
C ASN A 121 2.67 -12.22 -13.48
N THR A 122 3.59 -11.32 -13.13
CA THR A 122 4.05 -11.10 -11.75
C THR A 122 3.94 -9.66 -11.30
N GLU A 123 3.80 -8.68 -12.18
CA GLU A 123 3.84 -7.26 -11.83
C GLU A 123 2.79 -6.48 -12.60
N VAL A 124 2.24 -5.43 -11.98
CA VAL A 124 1.36 -4.46 -12.64
C VAL A 124 1.61 -3.06 -12.09
N GLU A 125 1.69 -2.08 -12.98
CA GLU A 125 1.76 -0.66 -12.66
C GLU A 125 0.53 0.07 -13.21
N ILE A 126 -0.14 0.84 -12.35
CA ILE A 126 -1.36 1.59 -12.67
C ILE A 126 -1.11 3.07 -12.37
N ASN A 127 -1.21 3.92 -13.39
CA ASN A 127 -1.00 5.35 -13.28
C ASN A 127 -2.31 6.12 -13.46
N ARG A 128 -2.67 6.96 -12.49
CA ARG A 128 -3.92 7.71 -12.48
C ARG A 128 -3.71 9.17 -12.06
N THR A 129 -4.43 10.07 -12.71
CA THR A 129 -4.46 11.49 -12.35
C THR A 129 -5.88 12.03 -12.40
N ARG A 130 -6.16 13.03 -11.58
CA ARG A 130 -7.37 13.84 -11.69
C ARG A 130 -7.15 15.02 -12.65
N PRO A 131 -8.23 15.69 -13.13
CA PRO A 131 -8.10 16.93 -13.86
C PRO A 131 -7.32 18.01 -13.08
N PRO A 132 -6.55 18.87 -13.76
CA PRO A 132 -5.83 19.96 -13.11
C PRO A 132 -6.75 20.83 -12.24
N GLY A 133 -6.26 21.19 -11.04
CA GLY A 133 -7.01 22.02 -10.08
C GLY A 133 -8.04 21.27 -9.25
N THR A 134 -8.10 19.93 -9.36
CA THR A 134 -9.01 19.10 -8.54
C THR A 134 -8.20 18.16 -7.64
N PHE A 135 -8.62 18.03 -6.38
CA PHE A 135 -7.95 17.18 -5.39
C PHE A 135 -8.93 16.29 -4.63
N THR A 136 -8.49 15.10 -4.22
CA THR A 136 -9.12 14.34 -3.14
C THR A 136 -8.59 14.90 -1.82
N PRO A 137 -9.47 15.34 -0.90
CA PRO A 137 -9.04 15.82 0.42
C PRO A 137 -8.24 14.76 1.19
N PRO A 138 -7.49 15.15 2.22
CA PRO A 138 -6.72 14.20 3.00
C PRO A 138 -7.63 13.25 3.77
N GLY A 139 -7.14 12.05 4.02
CA GLY A 139 -7.88 11.03 4.75
C GLY A 139 -7.77 9.65 4.13
N LEU A 140 -8.60 8.75 4.65
CA LEU A 140 -8.79 7.41 4.11
C LEU A 140 -9.61 7.46 2.80
N ALA A 141 -8.95 7.17 1.69
CA ALA A 141 -9.56 7.01 0.38
C ALA A 141 -9.54 5.55 -0.07
N THR A 142 -10.62 5.11 -0.72
CA THR A 142 -10.60 3.90 -1.56
C THR A 142 -10.12 4.32 -2.95
N LEU A 143 -9.00 3.78 -3.41
CA LEU A 143 -8.43 4.14 -4.71
C LEU A 143 -9.17 3.43 -5.85
N GLY A 144 -9.49 2.16 -5.64
CA GLY A 144 -10.17 1.35 -6.64
C GLY A 144 -10.00 -0.14 -6.38
N SER A 145 -10.38 -0.93 -7.38
CA SER A 145 -10.28 -2.38 -7.34
C SER A 145 -9.68 -2.95 -8.62
N ILE A 146 -9.01 -4.09 -8.48
CA ILE A 146 -8.44 -4.87 -9.58
C ILE A 146 -8.80 -6.34 -9.38
N THR A 147 -9.14 -7.02 -10.48
CA THR A 147 -9.31 -8.46 -10.44
C THR A 147 -7.97 -9.18 -10.59
N VAL A 148 -7.77 -10.22 -9.79
CA VAL A 148 -6.56 -11.03 -9.74
C VAL A 148 -6.96 -12.49 -9.80
N THR A 149 -6.42 -13.22 -10.78
CA THR A 149 -6.66 -14.65 -10.95
C THR A 149 -5.34 -15.40 -10.80
N PRO A 150 -5.15 -16.21 -9.75
CA PRO A 150 -3.99 -17.08 -9.64
C PRO A 150 -3.90 -18.06 -10.81
N VAL A 151 -2.70 -18.18 -11.40
CA VAL A 151 -2.44 -19.08 -12.54
C VAL A 151 -1.51 -20.22 -12.12
N THR A 152 -0.42 -19.90 -11.40
CA THR A 152 0.51 -20.90 -10.87
C THR A 152 0.90 -20.55 -9.44
N GLY A 153 1.28 -21.58 -8.67
CA GLY A 153 1.70 -21.41 -7.28
C GLY A 153 0.57 -20.96 -6.34
N ALA A 154 0.96 -20.33 -5.24
CA ALA A 154 0.04 -19.76 -4.25
C ALA A 154 0.41 -18.27 -4.06
N PRO A 155 0.06 -17.41 -5.04
CA PRO A 155 0.53 -16.04 -5.03
C PRO A 155 -0.07 -15.24 -3.87
N ARG A 156 0.73 -14.35 -3.31
CA ARG A 156 0.27 -13.19 -2.54
C ARG A 156 0.57 -11.92 -3.32
N ILE A 157 -0.18 -10.85 -3.05
CA ILE A 157 0.05 -9.54 -3.67
C ILE A 157 0.75 -8.63 -2.65
N ASP A 158 1.94 -8.19 -3.00
CA ASP A 158 2.72 -7.23 -2.25
C ASP A 158 2.73 -5.88 -3.00
N VAL A 159 2.81 -4.78 -2.25
CA VAL A 159 3.12 -3.46 -2.83
C VAL A 159 4.60 -3.48 -3.20
N GLN A 160 4.92 -3.11 -4.44
CA GLN A 160 6.30 -3.03 -4.89
C GLN A 160 6.95 -1.75 -4.32
N ILE A 161 8.10 -1.92 -3.64
CA ILE A 161 8.89 -0.83 -3.11
C ILE A 161 10.19 -0.75 -3.92
N GLY A 162 10.39 0.36 -4.63
CA GLY A 162 11.59 0.61 -5.46
C GLY A 162 11.40 0.29 -6.95
N ALA A 163 12.44 0.58 -7.75
CA ALA A 163 12.43 0.35 -9.19
C ALA A 163 12.29 -1.14 -9.53
N SER A 164 11.56 -1.42 -10.61
CA SER A 164 11.48 -2.72 -11.30
C SER A 164 12.79 -3.09 -11.98
#